data_AF-A0A377F5K7-F1
#
_entry.id   AF-A0A377F5K7-F1
#
_cell.length_a   1.000
_cell.length_b   1.000
_cell.length_c   1.000
_cell.angle_alpha   90.00
_cell.angle_beta   90.00
_cell.angle_gamma   90.00
#
_symmetry.space_group_name_H-M   'P 1'
#
loop_
_entity.id
_entity.type
_entity.pdbx_description
1 polymer ?
#
loop_
_entity_poly.entity_id
_entity_poly.type
_entity_poly.pdbx_seq_one_letter_code
_entity_poly.pdbx_strand_id
1 'polypeptide(L)'
;MFFSWAEQNEVVRRQQWDLLGNSAQVRAVLEYFLTSQLHCTLFFGKGLSGEDIRKVQVTWGKTYRINHLLAALRSFYQLLIAIQRYTYPHPLDLPEAKNIISGIRERQLNEFVKLNQRLPMPSNSGVDHWRPLRLASSYYRIKDNEWTPEYLDDPGLMGRVLKAGESGGWSLQDTAIVRIIFDTGCRIHEACSLTLQDWQISGFRNTFIALNKGSRGKRVKNIIITDKTLKILLRYIRNDRPELQAYLSGRIDLPSRNIQPLPIFVTKRGHPLTSDYFRRYRWTPVLTAAGLNIRTHQIRHWFVTMALNEIHRSAESEADLLQKRGCSAGINGMAVGYASSLRSSPATS
;
A
#
# COMPACT_ATOMS: atom_id res chain seq x y z
N MET A 1 -15.47 -2.17 -19.61
CA MET A 1 -15.00 -3.51 -20.04
C MET A 1 -16.02 -4.59 -19.74
N PHE A 2 -16.41 -4.83 -18.47
CA PHE A 2 -17.44 -5.84 -18.13
C PHE A 2 -18.82 -5.57 -18.77
N PHE A 3 -19.41 -4.39 -18.54
CA PHE A 3 -20.73 -4.03 -19.11
C PHE A 3 -20.73 -4.06 -20.65
N SER A 4 -19.73 -3.42 -21.27
CA SER A 4 -19.56 -3.39 -22.72
C SER A 4 -19.39 -4.80 -23.31
N TRP A 5 -18.66 -5.69 -22.63
CA TRP A 5 -18.54 -7.08 -23.04
C TRP A 5 -19.88 -7.81 -22.96
N ALA A 6 -20.62 -7.64 -21.86
CA ALA A 6 -21.90 -8.32 -21.65
C ALA A 6 -22.95 -7.89 -22.67
N GLU A 7 -23.01 -6.60 -23.02
CA GLU A 7 -23.89 -6.08 -24.06
C GLU A 7 -23.61 -6.67 -25.45
N GLN A 8 -22.35 -7.00 -25.74
CA GLN A 8 -21.91 -7.51 -27.04
C GLN A 8 -21.90 -9.04 -27.11
N ASN A 9 -22.04 -9.74 -25.97
CA ASN A 9 -21.89 -11.18 -25.93
C ASN A 9 -23.17 -11.93 -26.35
N GLU A 10 -23.02 -12.82 -27.34
CA GLU A 10 -24.14 -13.60 -27.90
C GLU A 10 -24.83 -14.51 -26.88
N VAL A 11 -24.08 -15.11 -25.95
CA VAL A 11 -24.65 -16.01 -24.94
C VAL A 11 -25.49 -15.21 -23.94
N VAL A 12 -25.00 -14.04 -23.53
CA VAL A 12 -25.74 -13.14 -22.62
C VAL A 12 -27.06 -12.70 -23.25
N ARG A 13 -27.03 -12.30 -24.53
CA ARG A 13 -28.24 -11.93 -25.29
C ARG A 13 -29.20 -13.11 -25.47
N ARG A 14 -28.68 -14.28 -25.84
CA ARG A 14 -29.49 -15.50 -26.04
C ARG A 14 -30.19 -15.95 -24.76
N GLN A 15 -29.51 -15.85 -23.63
CA GLN A 15 -30.06 -16.19 -22.30
C GLN A 15 -30.91 -15.06 -21.70
N GLN A 16 -31.04 -13.92 -22.39
CA GLN A 16 -31.77 -12.74 -21.95
C GLN A 16 -31.37 -12.29 -20.53
N TRP A 17 -30.08 -12.39 -20.20
CA TRP A 17 -29.59 -11.93 -18.91
C TRP A 17 -29.40 -10.42 -18.92
N ASP A 18 -30.07 -9.74 -17.99
CA ASP A 18 -29.99 -8.30 -17.83
C ASP A 18 -29.12 -7.92 -16.61
N LEU A 19 -28.20 -6.98 -16.83
CA LEU A 19 -27.33 -6.42 -15.79
C LEU A 19 -28.09 -5.48 -14.83
N LEU A 20 -29.28 -5.01 -15.20
CA LEU A 20 -30.20 -4.29 -14.33
C LEU A 20 -31.40 -5.16 -13.91
N GLY A 21 -31.39 -6.42 -14.32
CA GLY A 21 -32.39 -7.41 -13.92
C GLY A 21 -32.22 -7.91 -12.49
N ASN A 22 -32.91 -8.98 -12.16
CA ASN A 22 -32.86 -9.53 -10.81
C ASN A 22 -31.44 -9.98 -10.41
N SER A 23 -31.21 -10.15 -9.11
CA SER A 23 -29.87 -10.49 -8.59
C SER A 23 -29.31 -11.79 -9.19
N ALA A 24 -30.17 -12.75 -9.56
CA ALA A 24 -29.75 -14.01 -10.15
C ALA A 24 -29.26 -13.83 -11.60
N GLN A 25 -29.91 -12.98 -12.40
CA GLN A 25 -29.46 -12.63 -13.75
C GLN A 25 -28.09 -11.94 -13.71
N VAL A 26 -27.93 -10.95 -12.84
CA VAL A 26 -26.63 -10.27 -12.67
C VAL A 26 -25.54 -11.26 -12.25
N ARG A 27 -25.86 -12.17 -11.32
CA ARG A 27 -24.92 -13.22 -10.91
C ARG A 27 -24.59 -14.15 -12.07
N ALA A 28 -25.56 -14.57 -12.88
CA ALA A 28 -25.32 -15.44 -14.03
C ALA A 28 -24.37 -14.80 -15.06
N VAL A 29 -24.57 -13.51 -15.40
CA VAL A 29 -23.65 -12.79 -16.30
C VAL A 29 -22.24 -12.72 -15.70
N LEU A 30 -22.13 -12.41 -14.41
CA LEU A 30 -20.85 -12.30 -13.74
C LEU A 30 -20.13 -13.66 -13.62
N GLU A 31 -20.84 -14.73 -13.31
CA GLU A 31 -20.30 -16.09 -13.28
C GLU A 31 -19.80 -16.51 -14.68
N TYR A 32 -20.59 -16.21 -15.72
CA TYR A 32 -20.18 -16.47 -17.10
C TYR A 32 -18.96 -15.64 -17.50
N PHE A 33 -18.86 -14.39 -17.09
CA PHE A 33 -17.68 -13.56 -17.33
C PHE A 33 -16.44 -14.08 -16.61
N LEU A 34 -16.59 -14.44 -15.33
CA LEU A 34 -15.51 -14.97 -14.51
C LEU A 34 -14.94 -16.26 -15.11
N THR A 35 -15.81 -17.16 -15.60
CA THR A 35 -15.40 -18.43 -16.18
C THR A 35 -14.86 -18.30 -17.61
N SER A 36 -15.55 -17.55 -18.48
CA SER A 36 -15.20 -17.47 -19.92
C SER A 36 -14.09 -16.47 -20.25
N GLN A 37 -14.05 -15.31 -19.60
CA GLN A 37 -13.10 -14.22 -19.93
C GLN A 37 -11.93 -14.16 -18.96
N LEU A 38 -12.18 -14.44 -17.68
CA LEU A 38 -11.17 -14.38 -16.63
C LEU A 38 -10.64 -15.76 -16.24
N HIS A 39 -11.08 -16.82 -16.93
CA HIS A 39 -10.64 -18.20 -16.73
C HIS A 39 -10.59 -18.59 -15.24
N CYS A 40 -11.64 -18.28 -14.49
CA CYS A 40 -11.76 -18.64 -13.07
C CYS A 40 -12.53 -19.93 -12.89
N THR A 41 -12.20 -20.68 -11.84
CA THR A 41 -13.01 -21.79 -11.34
C THR A 41 -13.91 -21.32 -10.21
N LEU A 42 -15.19 -21.67 -10.27
CA LEU A 42 -16.17 -21.34 -9.24
C LEU A 42 -16.51 -22.60 -8.44
N PHE A 43 -16.48 -22.47 -7.11
CA PHE A 43 -16.89 -23.53 -6.18
C PHE A 43 -18.08 -23.07 -5.36
N PHE A 44 -18.95 -24.02 -5.03
CA PHE A 44 -20.03 -23.80 -4.08
C PHE A 44 -19.46 -23.78 -2.67
N GLY A 45 -20.02 -22.91 -1.84
CA GLY A 45 -19.77 -22.91 -0.41
C GLY A 45 -20.99 -22.41 0.34
N LYS A 46 -20.90 -22.46 1.67
CA LYS A 46 -21.93 -21.92 2.56
C LYS A 46 -21.43 -20.66 3.28
N GLY A 47 -22.30 -19.67 3.37
CA GLY A 47 -22.13 -18.41 4.10
C GLY A 47 -22.24 -18.61 5.60
N LEU A 48 -22.22 -17.50 6.35
CA LEU A 48 -22.32 -17.51 7.82
C LEU A 48 -23.71 -17.98 8.29
N SER A 49 -24.76 -17.66 7.51
CA SER A 49 -26.15 -18.02 7.80
C SER A 49 -26.61 -19.25 7.01
N GLY A 50 -25.69 -20.00 6.40
CA GLY A 50 -26.01 -21.16 5.56
C GLY A 50 -26.47 -20.81 4.14
N GLU A 51 -26.42 -19.54 3.72
CA GLU A 51 -26.73 -19.17 2.35
C GLU A 51 -25.67 -19.68 1.37
N ASP A 52 -26.05 -19.87 0.12
CA ASP A 52 -25.09 -20.23 -0.91
C ASP A 52 -24.14 -19.07 -1.23
N ILE A 53 -22.85 -19.38 -1.27
CA ILE A 53 -21.80 -18.48 -1.72
C ILE A 53 -21.04 -19.09 -2.90
N ARG A 54 -20.34 -18.24 -3.65
CA ARG A 54 -19.41 -18.64 -4.70
C ARG A 54 -17.99 -18.36 -4.27
N LYS A 55 -17.19 -19.42 -4.11
CA LYS A 55 -15.74 -19.29 -3.94
C LYS A 55 -15.09 -19.20 -5.32
N VAL A 56 -14.37 -18.12 -5.59
CA VAL A 56 -13.71 -17.84 -6.86
C VAL A 56 -12.24 -18.19 -6.73
N GLN A 57 -11.76 -19.14 -7.53
CA GLN A 57 -10.34 -19.47 -7.64
C GLN A 57 -9.83 -19.01 -9.01
N VAL A 58 -8.70 -18.31 -9.02
CA VAL A 58 -8.09 -17.83 -10.27
C VAL A 58 -7.19 -18.92 -10.81
N THR A 59 -7.54 -19.42 -12.00
CA THR A 59 -6.79 -20.51 -12.64
C THR A 59 -5.61 -19.98 -13.44
N TRP A 60 -5.76 -18.81 -14.09
CA TRP A 60 -4.69 -18.11 -14.82
C TRP A 60 -4.82 -16.58 -14.63
N GLY A 61 -3.80 -15.93 -14.05
CA GLY A 61 -3.75 -14.47 -13.91
C GLY A 61 -3.65 -13.95 -12.48
N LYS A 62 -3.68 -12.62 -12.31
CA LYS A 62 -3.47 -11.96 -11.01
C LYS A 62 -4.79 -11.80 -10.24
N THR A 63 -4.94 -12.53 -9.12
CA THR A 63 -6.06 -12.44 -8.14
C THR A 63 -6.46 -11.01 -7.76
N TYR A 64 -5.49 -10.10 -7.66
CA TYR A 64 -5.70 -8.68 -7.36
C TYR A 64 -6.64 -7.97 -8.34
N ARG A 65 -6.64 -8.33 -9.63
CA ARG A 65 -7.52 -7.70 -10.62
C ARG A 65 -8.99 -8.06 -10.40
N ILE A 66 -9.26 -9.27 -9.92
CA ILE A 66 -10.62 -9.76 -9.64
C ILE A 66 -11.18 -9.10 -8.38
N ASN A 67 -10.35 -8.96 -7.33
CA ASN A 67 -10.73 -8.21 -6.14
C ASN A 67 -11.21 -6.80 -6.49
N HIS A 68 -10.48 -6.10 -7.38
CA HIS A 68 -10.89 -4.78 -7.85
C HIS A 68 -12.17 -4.80 -8.66
N LEU A 69 -12.34 -5.75 -9.57
CA LEU A 69 -13.57 -5.89 -10.34
C LEU A 69 -14.78 -6.10 -9.42
N LEU A 70 -14.71 -7.08 -8.51
CA LEU A 70 -15.79 -7.40 -7.59
C LEU A 70 -16.09 -6.21 -6.64
N ALA A 71 -15.06 -5.51 -6.17
CA ALA A 71 -15.23 -4.31 -5.36
C ALA A 71 -15.90 -3.17 -6.14
N ALA A 72 -15.47 -2.92 -7.38
CA ALA A 72 -16.05 -1.89 -8.23
C ALA A 72 -17.52 -2.20 -8.57
N LEU A 73 -17.84 -3.44 -8.93
CA LEU A 73 -19.22 -3.87 -9.18
C LEU A 73 -20.08 -3.75 -7.93
N ARG A 74 -19.55 -4.14 -6.76
CA ARG A 74 -20.24 -3.97 -5.48
C ARG A 74 -20.56 -2.50 -5.22
N SER A 75 -19.60 -1.58 -5.38
CA SER A 75 -19.85 -0.15 -5.22
C SER A 75 -20.84 0.40 -6.26
N PHE A 76 -20.81 -0.09 -7.49
CA PHE A 76 -21.74 0.31 -8.54
C PHE A 76 -23.19 -0.06 -8.21
N TYR A 77 -23.47 -1.32 -7.86
CA TYR A 77 -24.83 -1.74 -7.50
C TYR A 77 -25.30 -1.10 -6.19
N GLN A 78 -24.39 -0.86 -5.24
CA GLN A 78 -24.71 -0.08 -4.05
C GLN A 78 -25.17 1.34 -4.40
N LEU A 79 -24.50 2.00 -5.35
CA LEU A 79 -24.92 3.33 -5.83
C LEU A 79 -26.29 3.24 -6.53
N LEU A 80 -26.49 2.28 -7.43
CA LEU A 80 -27.76 2.14 -8.16
C LEU A 80 -28.96 1.92 -7.23
N ILE A 81 -28.79 1.12 -6.18
CA ILE A 81 -29.81 0.93 -5.15
C ILE A 81 -30.08 2.24 -4.40
N ALA A 82 -29.02 2.97 -4.02
CA ALA A 82 -29.15 4.23 -3.30
C ALA A 82 -29.91 5.31 -4.11
N ILE A 83 -29.71 5.34 -5.42
CA ILE A 83 -30.45 6.24 -6.34
C ILE A 83 -31.76 5.63 -6.88
N GLN A 84 -32.20 4.49 -6.32
CA GLN A 84 -33.43 3.79 -6.69
C GLN A 84 -33.53 3.38 -8.17
N ARG A 85 -32.38 3.22 -8.85
CA ARG A 85 -32.28 2.72 -10.24
C ARG A 85 -32.15 1.20 -10.32
N TYR A 86 -31.97 0.54 -9.17
CA TYR A 86 -31.96 -0.91 -9.05
C TYR A 86 -32.80 -1.30 -7.84
N THR A 87 -33.94 -1.95 -8.09
CA THR A 87 -34.96 -2.25 -7.07
C THR A 87 -34.78 -3.65 -6.45
N TYR A 88 -33.96 -4.49 -7.05
CA TYR A 88 -33.70 -5.85 -6.58
C TYR A 88 -32.65 -5.89 -5.45
N PRO A 89 -32.58 -7.01 -4.70
CA PRO A 89 -31.53 -7.21 -3.71
C PRO A 89 -30.12 -7.08 -4.30
N HIS A 90 -29.18 -6.59 -3.51
CA HIS A 90 -27.82 -6.34 -3.99
C HIS A 90 -27.14 -7.63 -4.51
N PRO A 91 -26.72 -7.71 -5.78
CA PRO A 91 -26.33 -8.97 -6.41
C PRO A 91 -25.02 -9.56 -5.86
N LEU A 92 -24.10 -8.72 -5.36
CA LEU A 92 -22.82 -9.18 -4.80
C LEU A 92 -22.81 -9.25 -3.27
N ASP A 93 -23.93 -8.92 -2.61
CA ASP A 93 -24.07 -9.02 -1.16
C ASP A 93 -25.05 -10.15 -0.83
N LEU A 94 -24.79 -10.82 0.28
CA LEU A 94 -25.73 -11.76 0.86
C LEU A 94 -26.90 -10.97 1.50
N PRO A 95 -28.15 -11.36 1.25
CA PRO A 95 -29.29 -10.85 2.00
C PRO A 95 -29.04 -11.03 3.50
N GLU A 96 -29.47 -10.07 4.32
CA GLU A 96 -29.41 -10.13 5.81
C GLU A 96 -28.01 -10.24 6.44
N ALA A 97 -26.97 -10.57 5.69
CA ALA A 97 -25.61 -10.72 6.22
C ALA A 97 -25.11 -9.45 6.91
N LYS A 98 -25.53 -8.26 6.47
CA LYS A 98 -25.18 -7.01 7.18
C LYS A 98 -25.75 -6.98 8.60
N ASN A 99 -27.00 -7.40 8.79
CA ASN A 99 -27.67 -7.43 10.09
C ASN A 99 -27.04 -8.49 11.00
N ILE A 100 -26.78 -9.68 10.46
CA ILE A 100 -26.14 -10.78 11.19
C ILE A 100 -24.71 -10.39 11.63
N ILE A 101 -23.93 -9.78 10.73
CA ILE A 101 -22.58 -9.31 11.05
C ILE A 101 -22.62 -8.22 12.12
N SER A 102 -23.56 -7.28 12.04
CA SER A 102 -23.75 -6.25 13.07
C SER A 102 -24.09 -6.88 14.42
N GLY A 103 -25.02 -7.84 14.47
CA GLY A 103 -25.38 -8.52 15.72
C GLY A 103 -24.25 -9.38 16.31
N ILE A 104 -23.40 -9.99 15.48
CA ILE A 104 -22.18 -10.67 15.98
C ILE A 104 -21.20 -9.66 16.56
N ARG A 105 -20.98 -8.53 15.88
CA ARG A 105 -20.06 -7.47 16.35
C ARG A 105 -20.54 -6.84 17.66
N GLU A 106 -21.83 -6.60 17.79
CA GLU A 106 -22.44 -6.04 19.00
C GLU A 106 -22.29 -7.00 20.18
N ARG A 107 -22.56 -8.30 19.98
CA ARG A 107 -22.31 -9.32 21.01
C ARG A 107 -20.85 -9.33 21.48
N GLN A 108 -19.89 -9.31 20.55
CA GLN A 108 -18.47 -9.25 20.90
C GLN A 108 -18.07 -7.97 21.64
N LEU A 109 -18.66 -6.84 21.26
CA LEU A 109 -18.43 -5.57 21.94
C LEU A 109 -18.97 -5.62 23.37
N ASN A 110 -20.18 -6.15 23.55
CA ASN A 110 -20.82 -6.27 24.86
C ASN A 110 -20.04 -7.23 25.77
N GLU A 111 -19.53 -8.34 25.25
CA GLU A 111 -18.63 -9.24 26.00
C GLU A 111 -17.35 -8.52 26.44
N PHE A 112 -16.73 -7.74 25.55
CA PHE A 112 -15.54 -6.97 25.90
C PHE A 112 -15.83 -5.94 26.99
N VAL A 113 -16.92 -5.18 26.85
CA VAL A 113 -17.33 -4.15 27.82
C VAL A 113 -17.65 -4.78 29.16
N LYS A 114 -18.30 -5.95 29.18
CA LYS A 114 -18.61 -6.68 30.41
C LYS A 114 -17.34 -7.11 31.16
N LEU A 115 -16.30 -7.55 30.45
CA LEU A 115 -15.04 -7.99 31.04
C LEU A 115 -14.14 -6.83 31.48
N ASN A 116 -14.11 -5.73 30.72
CA ASN A 116 -13.13 -4.65 30.90
C ASN A 116 -13.74 -3.36 31.50
N GLN A 117 -15.07 -3.31 31.66
CA GLN A 117 -15.83 -2.16 32.16
C GLN A 117 -15.61 -0.85 31.36
N ARG A 118 -15.14 -0.97 30.12
CA ARG A 118 -14.91 0.15 29.19
C ARG A 118 -15.04 -0.32 27.75
N LEU A 119 -15.16 0.64 26.84
CA LEU A 119 -15.07 0.37 25.40
C LEU A 119 -13.64 -0.04 25.00
N PRO A 120 -13.48 -0.88 23.95
CA PRO A 120 -12.18 -1.19 23.40
C PRO A 120 -11.57 0.06 22.78
N MET A 121 -10.27 0.22 22.97
CA MET A 121 -9.50 1.25 22.27
C MET A 121 -9.53 1.00 20.76
N PRO A 122 -9.38 2.05 19.94
CA PRO A 122 -9.29 1.92 18.49
C PRO A 122 -8.29 0.84 18.07
N SER A 123 -8.64 0.04 17.06
CA SER A 123 -7.88 -1.16 16.65
C SER A 123 -6.42 -0.89 16.25
N ASN A 124 -6.09 0.37 15.97
CA ASN A 124 -4.75 0.87 15.63
C ASN A 124 -3.93 1.33 16.85
N SER A 125 -4.49 1.37 18.07
CA SER A 125 -3.78 1.81 19.28
C SER A 125 -2.78 0.78 19.79
N GLY A 126 -3.01 -0.51 19.51
CA GLY A 126 -2.18 -1.61 20.02
C GLY A 126 -2.33 -1.90 21.52
N VAL A 127 -3.21 -1.18 22.22
CA VAL A 127 -3.45 -1.33 23.66
C VAL A 127 -4.32 -2.55 23.95
N ASP A 128 -5.39 -2.74 23.17
CA ASP A 128 -6.28 -3.89 23.29
C ASP A 128 -6.00 -4.90 22.17
N HIS A 129 -5.94 -6.18 22.53
CA HIS A 129 -5.89 -7.30 21.57
C HIS A 129 -7.24 -7.55 20.88
N TRP A 130 -8.27 -6.77 21.22
CA TRP A 130 -9.58 -6.81 20.61
C TRP A 130 -9.51 -6.41 19.14
N ARG A 131 -9.88 -7.33 18.25
CA ARG A 131 -10.12 -7.03 16.84
C ARG A 131 -11.50 -7.54 16.45
N PRO A 132 -12.32 -6.72 15.77
CA PRO A 132 -13.60 -7.20 15.27
C PRO A 132 -13.33 -8.36 14.31
N LEU A 133 -14.12 -9.43 14.44
CA LEU A 133 -14.06 -10.56 13.52
C LEU A 133 -14.14 -10.08 12.07
N ARG A 134 -13.26 -10.62 11.22
CA ARG A 134 -13.30 -10.41 9.77
C ARG A 134 -14.42 -11.26 9.16
N LEU A 135 -15.65 -10.77 9.27
CA LEU A 135 -16.82 -11.35 8.63
C LEU A 135 -17.07 -10.71 7.27
N ALA A 136 -17.48 -11.51 6.29
CA ALA A 136 -17.72 -11.05 4.92
C ALA A 136 -19.20 -11.21 4.53
N SER A 137 -19.83 -10.10 4.13
CA SER A 137 -21.19 -10.08 3.58
C SER A 137 -21.23 -10.34 2.06
N SER A 138 -20.09 -10.62 1.43
CA SER A 138 -20.04 -10.80 -0.03
C SER A 138 -20.48 -12.21 -0.45
N TYR A 139 -21.25 -12.26 -1.54
CA TYR A 139 -21.66 -13.49 -2.22
C TYR A 139 -20.48 -14.21 -2.87
N TYR A 140 -19.60 -13.44 -3.53
CA TYR A 140 -18.34 -13.94 -4.08
C TYR A 140 -17.21 -13.81 -3.05
N ARG A 141 -16.44 -14.88 -2.87
CA ARG A 141 -15.26 -14.92 -1.98
C ARG A 141 -14.08 -15.49 -2.73
N ILE A 142 -12.93 -14.81 -2.72
CA ILE A 142 -11.74 -15.36 -3.37
C ILE A 142 -11.15 -16.46 -2.49
N LYS A 143 -10.97 -17.65 -3.07
CA LYS A 143 -10.35 -18.81 -2.43
C LYS A 143 -8.83 -18.58 -2.32
N ASP A 144 -8.22 -19.03 -1.22
CA ASP A 144 -6.77 -19.00 -0.99
C ASP A 144 -6.14 -17.60 -1.10
N ASN A 145 -6.90 -16.55 -0.77
CA ASN A 145 -6.41 -15.17 -0.76
C ASN A 145 -5.72 -14.83 0.58
N GLU A 146 -4.95 -15.77 1.13
CA GLU A 146 -4.04 -15.47 2.23
C GLU A 146 -2.90 -14.63 1.66
N TRP A 147 -2.96 -13.33 1.92
CA TRP A 147 -1.83 -12.46 1.66
C TRP A 147 -0.77 -12.75 2.73
N THR A 148 0.18 -13.61 2.40
CA THR A 148 1.43 -13.77 3.16
C THR A 148 2.41 -12.72 2.63
N PRO A 149 2.70 -11.65 3.39
CA PRO A 149 3.75 -10.71 2.98
C PRO A 149 5.09 -11.45 2.88
N GLU A 150 5.79 -11.27 1.76
CA GLU A 150 7.22 -11.58 1.72
C GLU A 150 7.94 -10.64 2.68
N TYR A 151 8.53 -11.20 3.73
CA TYR A 151 9.31 -10.46 4.71
C TYR A 151 10.67 -10.12 4.11
N LEU A 152 10.99 -8.83 4.05
CA LEU A 152 12.33 -8.35 3.77
C LEU A 152 12.89 -7.79 5.06
N ASP A 153 13.70 -8.57 5.74
CA ASP A 153 14.33 -8.25 7.03
C ASP A 153 15.86 -8.28 6.98
N ASP A 154 16.42 -8.46 5.79
CA ASP A 154 17.86 -8.58 5.57
C ASP A 154 18.58 -7.24 5.82
N PRO A 155 19.42 -7.11 6.87
CA PRO A 155 20.09 -5.85 7.19
C PRO A 155 21.09 -5.40 6.11
N GLY A 156 21.62 -6.34 5.31
CA GLY A 156 22.57 -6.09 4.23
C GLY A 156 21.91 -5.67 2.90
N LEU A 157 20.58 -5.57 2.86
CA LEU A 157 19.84 -5.26 1.64
C LEU A 157 20.30 -3.97 0.96
N MET A 158 20.49 -2.89 1.73
CA MET A 158 20.96 -1.60 1.19
C MET A 158 22.30 -1.75 0.48
N GLY A 159 23.25 -2.49 1.08
CA GLY A 159 24.57 -2.72 0.51
C GLY A 159 24.50 -3.47 -0.82
N ARG A 160 23.70 -4.54 -0.90
CA ARG A 160 23.51 -5.30 -2.15
C ARG A 160 22.85 -4.46 -3.25
N VAL A 161 21.83 -3.69 -2.90
CA VAL A 161 21.15 -2.80 -3.86
C VAL A 161 22.09 -1.71 -4.37
N LEU A 162 22.89 -1.09 -3.51
CA LEU A 162 23.88 -0.09 -3.93
C LEU A 162 24.98 -0.70 -4.79
N LYS A 163 25.48 -1.90 -4.46
CA LYS A 163 26.48 -2.61 -5.25
C LYS A 163 25.96 -2.99 -6.64
N ALA A 164 24.73 -3.49 -6.72
CA ALA A 164 24.04 -3.75 -7.99
C ALA A 164 23.89 -2.46 -8.80
N GLY A 165 23.51 -1.36 -8.12
CA GLY A 165 23.46 -0.01 -8.66
C GLY A 165 24.75 0.43 -9.33
N GLU A 166 25.84 0.37 -8.58
CA GLU A 166 27.18 0.71 -9.04
C GLU A 166 27.60 -0.11 -10.27
N SER A 167 27.41 -1.44 -10.20
CA SER A 167 27.71 -2.36 -11.31
C SER A 167 26.84 -2.09 -12.54
N GLY A 168 25.59 -1.62 -12.33
CA GLY A 168 24.64 -1.24 -13.38
C GLY A 168 24.77 0.20 -13.86
N GLY A 169 25.80 0.94 -13.41
CA GLY A 169 26.07 2.31 -13.88
C GLY A 169 25.15 3.39 -13.31
N TRP A 170 24.66 3.23 -12.07
CA TRP A 170 23.92 4.30 -11.40
C TRP A 170 24.76 5.56 -11.21
N SER A 171 24.13 6.69 -11.53
CA SER A 171 24.71 8.01 -11.31
C SER A 171 24.71 8.41 -9.83
N LEU A 172 25.34 9.54 -9.49
CA LEU A 172 25.22 10.15 -8.16
C LEU A 172 23.76 10.51 -7.85
N GLN A 173 22.99 10.95 -8.85
CA GLN A 173 21.54 11.20 -8.72
C GLN A 173 20.80 9.93 -8.29
N ASP A 174 21.01 8.83 -9.02
CA ASP A 174 20.33 7.56 -8.74
C ASP A 174 20.70 7.05 -7.34
N THR A 175 22.00 7.09 -7.02
CA THR A 175 22.53 6.69 -5.72
C THR A 175 21.94 7.52 -4.58
N ALA A 176 21.82 8.84 -4.75
CA ALA A 176 21.22 9.72 -3.75
C ALA A 176 19.75 9.36 -3.49
N ILE A 177 18.96 9.15 -4.55
CA ILE A 177 17.54 8.77 -4.44
C ILE A 177 17.40 7.44 -3.71
N VAL A 178 18.19 6.44 -4.07
CA VAL A 178 18.16 5.12 -3.41
C VAL A 178 18.50 5.25 -1.94
N ARG A 179 19.55 5.99 -1.59
CA ARG A 179 19.90 6.20 -0.20
C ARG A 179 18.81 6.92 0.59
N ILE A 180 18.16 7.94 0.02
CA ILE A 180 17.03 8.63 0.66
C ILE A 180 15.90 7.64 0.99
N ILE A 181 15.50 6.76 0.06
CA ILE A 181 14.40 5.81 0.33
C ILE A 181 14.79 4.75 1.36
N PHE A 182 16.07 4.36 1.46
CA PHE A 182 16.56 3.43 2.48
C PHE A 182 16.68 4.09 3.86
N ASP A 183 17.18 5.33 3.94
CA ASP A 183 17.32 6.06 5.20
C ASP A 183 15.98 6.44 5.83
N THR A 184 14.93 6.61 5.02
CA THR A 184 13.67 7.24 5.46
C THR A 184 12.44 6.34 5.35
N GLY A 185 12.51 5.25 4.58
CA GLY A 185 11.35 4.46 4.18
C GLY A 185 10.27 5.28 3.45
N CYS A 186 10.61 6.45 2.89
CA CYS A 186 9.66 7.27 2.15
C CYS A 186 9.23 6.58 0.86
N ARG A 187 8.08 6.97 0.31
CA ARG A 187 7.71 6.50 -1.02
C ARG A 187 8.67 7.12 -2.03
N ILE A 188 9.02 6.39 -3.08
CA ILE A 188 9.92 6.90 -4.13
C ILE A 188 9.42 8.21 -4.77
N HIS A 189 8.11 8.44 -4.89
CA HIS A 189 7.61 9.73 -5.37
C HIS A 189 7.86 10.88 -4.38
N GLU A 190 7.89 10.60 -3.08
CA GLU A 190 8.20 11.59 -2.04
C GLU A 190 9.68 12.02 -2.19
N ALA A 191 10.59 11.08 -2.51
CA ALA A 191 12.00 11.36 -2.78
C ALA A 191 12.24 12.08 -4.12
N CYS A 192 11.66 11.58 -5.23
CA CYS A 192 11.87 12.18 -6.56
C CYS A 192 11.31 13.61 -6.67
N SER A 193 10.30 13.96 -5.88
CA SER A 193 9.63 15.26 -5.92
C SER A 193 10.18 16.28 -4.92
N LEU A 194 11.34 16.01 -4.29
CA LEU A 194 12.00 16.98 -3.41
C LEU A 194 12.49 18.20 -4.19
N THR A 195 12.32 19.39 -3.61
CA THR A 195 12.81 20.67 -4.13
C THR A 195 13.78 21.32 -3.15
N LEU A 196 14.56 22.31 -3.60
CA LEU A 196 15.44 23.06 -2.69
C LEU A 196 14.66 23.73 -1.56
N GLN A 197 13.45 24.22 -1.83
CA GLN A 197 12.61 24.81 -0.78
C GLN A 197 12.17 23.77 0.27
N ASP A 198 12.11 22.48 -0.06
CA ASP A 198 11.83 21.43 0.94
C ASP A 198 13.00 21.22 1.89
N TRP A 199 14.19 21.56 1.43
CA TRP A 199 15.44 21.34 2.13
C TRP A 199 15.91 22.57 2.91
N GLN A 200 15.60 23.76 2.40
CA GLN A 200 15.92 25.05 3.02
C GLN A 200 15.46 25.14 4.49
N ILE A 201 14.37 24.46 4.84
CA ILE A 201 13.81 24.41 6.19
C ILE A 201 14.82 23.99 7.26
N SER A 202 15.85 23.22 6.88
CA SER A 202 16.88 22.72 7.78
C SER A 202 18.21 23.43 7.55
N GLY A 203 18.23 24.52 6.78
CA GLY A 203 19.46 25.15 6.31
C GLY A 203 20.30 24.20 5.44
N PHE A 204 19.63 23.39 4.61
CA PHE A 204 20.27 22.38 3.75
C PHE A 204 21.07 21.30 4.52
N ARG A 205 20.59 20.91 5.71
CA ARG A 205 21.19 19.83 6.52
C ARG A 205 20.56 18.47 6.19
N ASN A 206 20.31 17.62 7.17
CA ASN A 206 19.85 16.25 6.94
C ASN A 206 18.32 16.09 6.89
N THR A 207 17.56 17.18 6.89
CA THR A 207 16.08 17.13 7.02
C THR A 207 15.37 17.83 5.86
N PHE A 208 14.29 17.23 5.38
CA PHE A 208 13.42 17.76 4.32
C PHE A 208 11.96 17.68 4.73
N ILE A 209 11.12 18.57 4.20
CA ILE A 209 9.66 18.40 4.20
C ILE A 209 9.21 17.84 2.85
N ALA A 210 8.80 16.58 2.84
CA ALA A 210 8.29 15.89 1.67
C ALA A 210 6.77 15.98 1.55
N LEU A 211 6.28 15.66 0.33
CA LEU A 211 4.87 15.44 0.05
C LEU A 211 4.32 14.29 0.90
N ASN A 212 3.06 14.41 1.31
CA ASN A 212 2.33 13.35 2.00
C ASN A 212 1.09 12.94 1.20
N LYS A 213 1.07 11.70 0.70
CA LYS A 213 -0.09 11.12 0.01
C LYS A 213 -1.37 11.16 0.87
N GLY A 214 -1.25 10.91 2.19
CA GLY A 214 -2.37 10.93 3.13
C GLY A 214 -2.94 12.33 3.34
N SER A 215 -2.16 13.37 3.07
CA SER A 215 -2.57 14.78 3.18
C SER A 215 -2.87 15.39 1.82
N ARG A 216 -3.38 14.61 0.86
CA ARG A 216 -3.71 15.04 -0.51
C ARG A 216 -2.53 15.71 -1.23
N GLY A 217 -1.31 15.25 -0.99
CA GLY A 217 -0.10 15.82 -1.59
C GLY A 217 0.41 17.09 -0.91
N LYS A 218 -0.08 17.47 0.27
CA LYS A 218 0.51 18.56 1.04
C LYS A 218 1.94 18.21 1.51
N ARG A 219 2.80 19.22 1.57
CA ARG A 219 4.19 19.13 2.04
C ARG A 219 4.23 19.30 3.56
N VAL A 220 4.08 18.20 4.28
CA VAL A 220 3.96 18.20 5.75
C VAL A 220 4.77 17.08 6.40
N LYS A 221 5.41 16.21 5.60
CA LYS A 221 6.10 15.03 6.12
C LYS A 221 7.59 15.32 6.28
N ASN A 222 8.09 15.35 7.50
CA ASN A 222 9.54 15.40 7.72
C ASN A 222 10.17 14.06 7.34
N ILE A 223 11.25 14.12 6.55
CA ILE A 223 12.13 12.99 6.30
C ILE A 223 13.55 13.38 6.69
N ILE A 224 14.25 12.47 7.37
CA ILE A 224 15.59 12.70 7.91
C ILE A 224 16.52 11.66 7.27
N ILE A 225 17.59 12.12 6.64
CA ILE A 225 18.59 11.27 6.00
C ILE A 225 19.85 11.17 6.86
N THR A 226 20.69 10.19 6.58
CA THR A 226 22.00 10.08 7.25
C THR A 226 23.01 11.06 6.67
N ASP A 227 24.06 11.37 7.43
CA ASP A 227 25.16 12.22 6.95
C ASP A 227 25.88 11.62 5.73
N LYS A 228 25.92 10.29 5.63
CA LYS A 228 26.48 9.60 4.45
C LYS A 228 25.67 9.94 3.20
N THR A 229 24.34 9.96 3.31
CA THR A 229 23.44 10.31 2.22
C THR A 229 23.51 11.80 1.89
N LEU A 230 23.59 12.65 2.92
CA LEU A 230 23.78 14.09 2.75
C LEU A 230 25.06 14.40 1.96
N LYS A 231 26.19 13.76 2.28
CA LYS A 231 27.45 13.91 1.54
C LYS A 231 27.31 13.54 0.06
N ILE A 232 26.58 12.47 -0.26
CA ILE A 232 26.34 12.06 -1.65
C ILE A 232 25.43 13.03 -2.37
N LEU A 233 24.39 13.53 -1.71
CA LEU A 233 23.48 14.53 -2.27
C LEU A 233 24.22 15.85 -2.57
N LEU A 234 25.08 16.31 -1.67
CA LEU A 234 25.91 17.49 -1.88
C LEU A 234 26.92 17.29 -3.02
N ARG A 235 27.51 16.09 -3.14
CA ARG A 235 28.40 15.75 -4.27
C ARG A 235 27.65 15.74 -5.61
N TYR A 236 26.45 15.15 -5.64
CA TYR A 236 25.56 15.22 -6.80
C TYR A 236 25.26 16.67 -7.18
N ILE A 237 24.92 17.54 -6.23
CA ILE A 237 24.62 18.94 -6.55
C ILE A 237 25.85 19.65 -7.11
N ARG A 238 27.01 19.47 -6.47
CA ARG A 238 28.25 20.10 -6.93
C ARG A 238 28.61 19.69 -8.36
N ASN A 239 28.42 18.43 -8.71
CA ASN A 239 28.91 17.85 -9.95
C ASN A 239 27.89 17.92 -11.09
N ASP A 240 26.62 17.63 -10.78
CA ASP A 240 25.56 17.44 -11.77
C ASP A 240 24.52 18.59 -11.79
N ARG A 241 24.48 19.43 -10.75
CA ARG A 241 23.55 20.56 -10.60
C ARG A 241 24.25 21.83 -10.08
N PRO A 242 25.40 22.25 -10.64
CA PRO A 242 26.19 23.36 -10.10
C PRO A 242 25.40 24.68 -10.03
N GLU A 243 24.37 24.84 -10.85
CA GLU A 243 23.43 25.98 -10.80
C GLU A 243 22.71 26.11 -9.45
N LEU A 244 22.54 25.00 -8.72
CA LEU A 244 21.89 25.01 -7.40
C LEU A 244 22.84 25.48 -6.28
N GLN A 245 24.16 25.47 -6.51
CA GLN A 245 25.16 25.72 -5.47
C GLN A 245 25.06 27.14 -4.89
N ALA A 246 24.69 28.12 -5.71
CA ALA A 246 24.53 29.51 -5.26
C ALA A 246 23.47 29.64 -4.16
N TYR A 247 22.34 28.93 -4.30
CA TYR A 247 21.28 28.88 -3.29
C TYR A 247 21.73 28.19 -2.01
N LEU A 248 22.45 27.06 -2.13
CA LEU A 248 22.98 26.33 -0.97
C LEU A 248 23.97 27.17 -0.15
N SER A 249 24.75 28.01 -0.82
CA SER A 249 25.73 28.90 -0.17
C SER A 249 25.11 30.19 0.40
N GLY A 250 23.82 30.43 0.19
CA GLY A 250 23.16 31.68 0.60
C GLY A 250 23.58 32.91 -0.21
N ARG A 251 24.24 32.73 -1.37
CA ARG A 251 24.61 33.83 -2.27
C ARG A 251 23.41 34.40 -3.03
N ILE A 252 22.38 33.58 -3.23
CA ILE A 252 21.13 33.93 -3.91
C ILE A 252 19.97 33.42 -3.07
N ASP A 253 18.96 34.26 -2.88
CA ASP A 253 17.73 33.87 -2.21
C ASP A 253 16.93 32.88 -3.04
N LEU A 254 16.32 31.90 -2.37
CA LEU A 254 15.46 30.94 -3.03
C LEU A 254 14.17 31.62 -3.51
N PRO A 255 13.76 31.41 -4.78
CA PRO A 255 12.49 31.92 -5.25
C PRO A 255 11.35 31.26 -4.46
N SER A 256 10.25 32.00 -4.31
CA SER A 256 9.05 31.47 -3.69
C SER A 256 8.62 30.18 -4.39
N ARG A 257 8.32 29.15 -3.59
CA ARG A 257 7.95 27.80 -4.07
C ARG A 257 6.77 27.81 -5.03
N ASN A 258 5.84 28.77 -4.86
CA ASN A 258 4.64 28.89 -5.68
C ASN A 258 4.93 29.53 -7.06
N ILE A 259 6.07 30.20 -7.20
CA ILE A 259 6.48 30.88 -8.43
C ILE A 259 7.36 29.95 -9.25
N GLN A 260 8.39 29.38 -8.62
CA GLN A 260 9.36 28.54 -9.31
C GLN A 260 9.90 27.45 -8.36
N PRO A 261 9.26 26.27 -8.31
CA PRO A 261 9.83 25.16 -7.58
C PRO A 261 11.14 24.73 -8.24
N LEU A 262 12.20 24.56 -7.45
CA LEU A 262 13.51 24.12 -7.94
C LEU A 262 13.72 22.64 -7.56
N PRO A 263 13.41 21.68 -8.45
CA PRO A 263 13.55 20.26 -8.14
C PRO A 263 15.01 19.92 -7.85
N ILE A 264 15.25 19.06 -6.87
CA ILE A 264 16.60 18.55 -6.61
C ILE A 264 17.00 17.57 -7.73
N PHE A 265 16.07 16.69 -8.11
CA PHE A 265 16.30 15.65 -9.10
C PHE A 265 15.61 15.98 -10.42
N VAL A 266 16.38 16.01 -11.50
CA VAL A 266 15.91 16.30 -12.85
C VAL A 266 16.43 15.28 -13.86
N THR A 267 15.72 15.14 -14.96
CA THR A 267 16.20 14.42 -16.15
C THR A 267 17.34 15.19 -16.82
N LYS A 268 18.06 14.56 -17.77
CA LYS A 268 19.08 15.24 -18.58
C LYS A 268 18.56 16.48 -19.34
N ARG A 269 17.24 16.57 -19.60
CA ARG A 269 16.58 17.71 -20.24
C ARG A 269 16.15 18.79 -19.23
N GLY A 270 16.46 18.65 -17.95
CA GLY A 270 16.10 19.61 -16.90
C GLY A 270 14.69 19.47 -16.32
N HIS A 271 13.85 18.57 -16.85
CA HIS A 271 12.51 18.33 -16.28
C HIS A 271 12.60 17.58 -14.93
N PRO A 272 11.68 17.83 -13.97
CA PRO A 272 11.61 17.09 -12.72
C PRO A 272 11.59 15.57 -12.95
N LEU A 273 12.42 14.84 -12.20
CA LEU A 273 12.47 13.38 -12.29
C LEU A 273 11.18 12.77 -11.73
N THR A 274 10.55 11.85 -12.46
CA THR A 274 9.34 11.18 -12.00
C THR A 274 9.64 9.82 -11.40
N SER A 275 8.82 9.41 -10.42
CA SER A 275 8.96 8.09 -9.81
C SER A 275 8.73 6.93 -10.79
N ASP A 276 7.91 7.13 -11.81
CA ASP A 276 7.67 6.12 -12.85
C ASP A 276 8.91 5.96 -13.74
N TYR A 277 9.51 7.08 -14.19
CA TYR A 277 10.75 7.06 -14.95
C TYR A 277 11.87 6.36 -14.17
N PHE A 278 12.08 6.74 -12.90
CA PHE A 278 13.10 6.11 -12.06
C PHE A 278 12.87 4.60 -11.91
N ARG A 279 11.64 4.17 -11.63
CA ARG A 279 11.32 2.73 -11.51
C ARG A 279 11.59 1.95 -12.78
N ARG A 280 11.13 2.46 -13.93
CA ARG A 280 11.19 1.73 -15.21
C ARG A 280 12.58 1.69 -15.80
N TYR A 281 13.33 2.80 -15.72
CA TYR A 281 14.57 2.95 -16.48
C TYR A 281 15.84 2.90 -15.62
N ARG A 282 15.73 3.03 -14.29
CA ARG A 282 16.90 3.02 -13.37
C ARG A 282 16.86 1.86 -12.40
N TRP A 283 15.75 1.68 -11.72
CA TRP A 283 15.62 0.68 -10.65
C TRP A 283 15.44 -0.74 -11.19
N THR A 284 14.36 -0.97 -11.94
CA THR A 284 13.96 -2.34 -12.35
C THR A 284 15.01 -3.01 -13.24
N PRO A 285 15.56 -2.36 -14.28
CA PRO A 285 16.54 -3.01 -15.16
C PRO A 285 17.81 -3.42 -14.40
N VAL A 286 18.35 -2.52 -13.57
CA VAL A 286 19.60 -2.76 -12.83
C VAL A 286 19.43 -3.87 -11.79
N LEU A 287 18.35 -3.84 -11.01
CA LEU A 287 18.14 -4.88 -9.99
C LEU A 287 17.80 -6.23 -10.62
N THR A 288 17.03 -6.26 -11.71
CA THR A 288 16.74 -7.51 -12.42
C THR A 288 18.01 -8.13 -13.00
N ALA A 289 18.89 -7.32 -13.60
CA ALA A 289 20.19 -7.79 -14.11
C ALA A 289 21.10 -8.34 -13.00
N ALA A 290 20.98 -7.82 -11.77
CA ALA A 290 21.69 -8.31 -10.59
C ALA A 290 20.98 -9.48 -9.87
N GLY A 291 19.90 -10.03 -10.43
CA GLY A 291 19.13 -11.12 -9.81
C GLY A 291 18.28 -10.69 -8.60
N LEU A 292 18.12 -9.38 -8.36
CA LEU A 292 17.35 -8.82 -7.26
C LEU A 292 15.93 -8.43 -7.74
N ASN A 293 14.93 -9.26 -7.43
CA ASN A 293 13.52 -8.96 -7.76
C ASN A 293 12.83 -8.12 -6.67
N ILE A 294 13.35 -6.91 -6.43
CA ILE A 294 12.88 -6.03 -5.36
C ILE A 294 12.30 -4.76 -5.96
N ARG A 295 11.11 -4.36 -5.50
CA ARG A 295 10.43 -3.13 -5.93
C ARG A 295 10.68 -2.00 -4.95
N THR A 296 10.63 -0.75 -5.41
CA THR A 296 10.86 0.43 -4.56
C THR A 296 9.94 0.50 -3.33
N HIS A 297 8.70 -0.01 -3.40
CA HIS A 297 7.79 0.00 -2.25
C HIS A 297 8.14 -1.06 -1.20
N GLN A 298 8.82 -2.13 -1.60
CA GLN A 298 9.30 -3.16 -0.70
C GLN A 298 10.41 -2.61 0.22
N ILE A 299 11.17 -1.59 -0.22
CA ILE A 299 12.14 -0.88 0.63
C ILE A 299 11.45 -0.17 1.80
N ARG A 300 10.26 0.40 1.59
CA ARG A 300 9.46 0.98 2.68
C ARG A 300 9.04 -0.08 3.69
N HIS A 301 8.68 -1.28 3.24
CA HIS A 301 8.37 -2.38 4.15
C HIS A 301 9.60 -2.80 4.92
N TRP A 302 10.72 -3.04 4.24
CA TRP A 302 12.01 -3.34 4.85
C TRP A 302 12.41 -2.31 5.91
N PHE A 303 12.28 -1.01 5.63
CA PHE A 303 12.61 0.04 6.61
C PHE A 303 11.79 -0.08 7.90
N VAL A 304 10.47 -0.29 7.76
CA VAL A 304 9.59 -0.48 8.91
C VAL A 304 9.92 -1.78 9.64
N THR A 305 10.21 -2.86 8.92
CA THR A 305 10.64 -4.15 9.47
C THR A 305 11.92 -4.00 10.30
N MET A 306 12.94 -3.34 9.76
CA MET A 306 14.20 -3.09 10.45
C MET A 306 14.00 -2.28 11.73
N ALA A 307 13.22 -1.20 11.67
CA ALA A 307 12.90 -0.39 12.84
C ALA A 307 12.14 -1.19 13.92
N LEU A 308 11.16 -2.01 13.51
CA LEU A 308 10.43 -2.88 14.45
C LEU A 308 11.33 -3.94 15.07
N ASN A 309 12.26 -4.51 14.30
CA ASN A 309 13.24 -5.47 14.79
C ASN A 309 14.20 -4.82 15.78
N GLU A 310 14.65 -3.59 15.53
CA GLU A 310 15.50 -2.82 16.44
C GLU A 310 14.78 -2.49 17.76
N ILE A 311 13.52 -2.05 17.69
CA ILE A 311 12.68 -1.85 18.87
C ILE A 311 12.53 -3.14 19.66
N HIS A 312 12.30 -4.26 18.98
CA HIS A 312 12.14 -5.55 19.65
C HIS A 312 13.43 -6.01 20.33
N ARG A 313 14.58 -5.84 19.68
CA ARG A 313 15.90 -6.21 20.24
C ARG A 313 16.32 -5.32 21.41
N SER A 314 15.94 -4.04 21.37
CA SER A 314 16.33 -3.05 22.40
C SER A 314 15.33 -2.93 23.55
N ALA A 315 14.22 -3.68 23.52
CA ALA A 315 13.24 -3.65 24.59
C ALA A 315 13.64 -4.59 25.72
N GLU A 316 13.66 -4.08 26.95
CA GLU A 316 14.09 -4.84 28.15
C GLU A 316 12.89 -5.51 28.85
N SER A 317 11.66 -5.09 28.54
CA SER A 317 10.43 -5.66 29.08
C SER A 317 9.26 -5.52 28.10
N GLU A 318 8.16 -6.24 28.34
CA GLU A 318 6.94 -6.15 27.52
C GLU A 318 6.28 -4.76 27.59
N ALA A 319 6.38 -4.08 28.75
CA ALA A 319 5.89 -2.71 28.91
C ALA A 319 6.74 -1.69 28.11
N ASP A 320 8.07 -1.83 28.16
CA ASP A 320 9.00 -1.00 27.39
C ASP A 320 8.84 -1.20 25.87
N LEU A 321 8.59 -2.45 25.45
CA LEU A 321 8.27 -2.78 24.06
C LEU A 321 6.98 -2.11 23.57
N LEU A 322 5.93 -2.08 24.40
CA LEU A 322 4.66 -1.40 24.05
C LEU A 322 4.85 0.12 23.97
N GLN A 323 5.62 0.71 24.89
CA GLN A 323 5.94 2.13 24.88
C GLN A 323 6.74 2.53 23.61
N LYS A 324 7.82 1.80 23.30
CA LYS A 324 8.67 2.05 22.12
C LYS A 324 7.92 1.88 20.80
N ARG A 325 6.99 0.91 20.73
CA ARG A 325 6.09 0.73 19.57
C ARG A 325 5.10 1.90 19.41
N GLY A 326 4.54 2.39 20.51
CA GLY A 326 3.63 3.55 20.52
C GLY A 326 4.28 4.82 19.95
N CYS A 327 5.52 5.13 20.35
CA CYS A 327 6.29 6.24 19.81
C CYS A 327 6.56 6.11 18.29
N SER A 328 6.76 4.88 17.81
CA SER A 328 7.10 4.61 16.40
C SER A 328 5.89 4.63 15.46
N ALA A 329 4.69 4.33 15.97
CA ALA A 329 3.44 4.41 15.19
C ALA A 329 3.07 5.86 14.78
N GLY A 330 3.53 6.86 15.52
CA GLY A 330 3.38 8.28 15.19
C GLY A 330 4.22 8.76 14.00
N ILE A 331 5.27 8.01 13.64
CA ILE A 331 6.25 8.40 12.61
C ILE A 331 5.91 7.79 11.24
N ASN A 332 5.14 6.70 11.18
CA ASN A 332 4.64 6.13 9.93
C ASN A 332 3.34 5.34 10.17
N GLY A 333 2.21 5.83 9.63
CA GLY A 333 0.88 5.21 9.77
C GLY A 333 0.67 3.85 9.05
N MET A 334 1.52 2.86 9.29
CA MET A 334 1.38 1.48 8.79
C MET A 334 2.10 0.51 9.75
N ALA A 335 1.50 0.21 10.91
CA ALA A 335 2.02 -0.81 11.83
C ALA A 335 0.93 -1.76 12.36
N VAL A 336 -0.14 -2.01 11.59
CA VAL A 336 -1.29 -2.81 12.08
C VAL A 336 -1.33 -4.25 11.53
N GLY A 337 -0.41 -4.63 10.63
CA GLY A 337 -0.37 -5.98 10.03
C GLY A 337 0.70 -6.93 10.59
N TYR A 338 1.61 -6.46 11.44
CA TYR A 338 2.86 -7.15 11.75
C TYR A 338 2.79 -8.11 12.96
N ALA A 339 1.76 -8.00 13.80
CA ALA A 339 1.71 -8.67 15.10
C ALA A 339 1.20 -10.13 15.07
N SER A 340 0.58 -10.58 13.98
CA SER A 340 -0.12 -11.87 13.96
C SER A 340 0.69 -13.06 13.46
N SER A 341 1.85 -12.85 12.83
CA SER A 341 2.63 -13.94 12.19
C SER A 341 3.88 -14.37 12.95
N LEU A 342 4.35 -13.59 13.93
CA LEU A 342 5.57 -13.90 14.68
C LEU A 342 5.36 -14.86 15.87
N ARG A 343 4.10 -15.26 16.17
CA ARG A 343 3.80 -16.22 17.25
C ARG A 343 3.56 -17.66 16.78
N SER A 344 3.68 -17.96 15.48
CA SER A 344 3.42 -19.31 14.95
C SER A 344 4.68 -20.12 14.60
N SER A 345 5.86 -19.76 15.14
CA SER A 345 6.98 -20.71 15.21
C SER A 345 6.90 -21.47 16.54
N PRO A 346 6.61 -22.78 16.55
CA PRO A 346 6.73 -23.57 17.77
C PRO A 346 8.21 -23.62 18.15
N ALA A 347 8.50 -23.29 19.41
CA ALA A 347 9.77 -23.62 20.02
C ALA A 347 9.90 -25.15 20.05
N THR A 348 10.67 -25.72 19.14
CA THR A 348 11.17 -27.08 19.26
C THR A 348 12.13 -27.11 20.44
N SER A 349 11.70 -27.79 21.50
CA SER A 349 12.58 -28.33 22.55
C SER A 349 13.09 -29.69 22.09
#